data_AF-A0ABD7SS24-F1
#
_entry.id   AF-A0ABD7SS24-F1
#
_cell.length_a   1.000
_cell.length_b   1.000
_cell.length_c   1.000
_cell.angle_alpha   90.00
_cell.angle_beta   90.00
_cell.angle_gamma   90.00
#
_symmetry.space_group_name_H-M   'P 1'
#
loop_
_entity.id
_entity.type
_entity.pdbx_description
1 polymer ?
#
loop_
_entity_poly.entity_id
_entity_poly.type
_entity_poly.pdbx_seq_one_letter_code
_entity_poly.pdbx_strand_id
1 'polypeptide(L)'
;MTVLSPVACIAEHKVNAGMPLLVEAANERAISPFEFLPSWFCYAPVVVQSVLLGLYYRDLRLPLVANPTIYLSGMVGESKHDILSLAGDQARRWISPFITCMVNDLPLTEQVKAIEQRLHDADLRFPLVAKPDLGCRGVGVKLIQSQEQLSEYLRRFPVQARFLLQQKAPYSAEAGIFYVRFPGDAQGQIISMTLKYAPSVLGDGVRTLRELIHACPRAGQLAHLYLPRHPDKLDWVVPAKEEFQLAFAGSHSRGSIFRNGNRYITPALVEKLDAIFDDFPGFHYGRLDVKFSHIDALMRGDAFTILEVNGASSEATHIWDRETRLGEIFTTLLKQYRILYAIGAEQKKRGHKPPSLRALLRAWRQEKQLIQHYPETD
;
A
#
# COMPACT_ATOMS: atom_id res chain seq x y z
N MET A 1 26.79 5.60 -19.03
CA MET A 1 26.11 4.74 -18.06
C MET A 1 26.99 4.62 -16.83
N THR A 2 26.71 5.39 -15.78
CA THR A 2 27.37 5.23 -14.48
C THR A 2 26.88 3.91 -13.90
N VAL A 3 27.76 2.91 -13.84
CA VAL A 3 27.46 1.63 -13.18
C VAL A 3 27.28 1.97 -11.70
N LEU A 4 26.02 2.00 -11.24
CA LEU A 4 25.73 2.11 -9.81
C LEU A 4 26.34 0.89 -9.15
N SER A 5 27.22 1.09 -8.15
CA SER A 5 27.71 -0.02 -7.34
C SER A 5 26.51 -0.76 -6.74
N PRO A 6 26.50 -2.10 -6.76
CA PRO A 6 25.35 -2.87 -6.31
C PRO A 6 25.04 -2.56 -4.85
N VAL A 7 23.77 -2.32 -4.53
CA VAL A 7 23.34 -2.02 -3.18
C VAL A 7 23.34 -3.31 -2.36
N ALA A 8 24.00 -3.31 -1.21
CA ALA A 8 23.98 -4.46 -0.30
C ALA A 8 22.53 -4.75 0.15
N CYS A 9 22.06 -5.98 -0.10
CA CYS A 9 20.70 -6.41 0.17
C CYS A 9 20.63 -7.51 1.22
N ILE A 10 19.47 -7.60 1.88
CA ILE A 10 19.10 -8.69 2.78
C ILE A 10 18.96 -9.99 1.97
N ALA A 11 19.56 -11.07 2.46
CA ALA A 11 19.63 -12.36 1.78
C ALA A 11 18.25 -13.01 1.55
N GLU A 12 18.15 -13.86 0.52
CA GLU A 12 16.89 -14.43 0.03
C GLU A 12 16.11 -15.28 1.05
N HIS A 13 16.80 -15.90 2.00
CA HIS A 13 16.18 -16.75 3.02
C HIS A 13 15.65 -15.96 4.24
N LYS A 14 15.74 -14.63 4.23
CA LYS A 14 15.33 -13.75 5.34
C LYS A 14 13.97 -13.12 5.10
N VAL A 15 13.33 -12.66 6.17
CA VAL A 15 11.97 -12.10 6.13
C VAL A 15 11.85 -10.93 5.14
N ASN A 16 12.88 -10.08 5.07
CA ASN A 16 12.92 -8.89 4.22
C ASN A 16 13.85 -9.07 3.01
N ALA A 17 13.98 -10.29 2.49
CA ALA A 17 14.78 -10.62 1.31
C ALA A 17 14.63 -9.60 0.17
N GLY A 18 15.76 -9.17 -0.41
CA GLY A 18 15.81 -8.21 -1.51
C GLY A 18 15.76 -6.73 -1.11
N MET A 19 15.40 -6.42 0.13
CA MET A 19 15.47 -5.06 0.65
C MET A 19 16.94 -4.65 0.89
N PRO A 20 17.28 -3.35 0.81
CA PRO A 20 18.56 -2.86 1.30
C PRO A 20 18.80 -3.25 2.76
N LEU A 21 20.06 -3.36 3.18
CA LEU A 21 20.37 -3.61 4.58
C LEU A 21 19.74 -2.53 5.48
N LEU A 22 19.01 -2.98 6.51
CA LEU A 22 18.47 -2.10 7.53
C LEU A 22 19.61 -1.74 8.50
N VAL A 23 20.25 -0.60 8.27
CA VAL A 23 21.25 -0.08 9.21
C VAL A 23 20.51 0.56 10.38
N GLU A 24 20.45 -0.13 11.51
CA GLU A 24 20.06 0.45 12.79
C GLU A 24 21.34 0.87 13.50
N ALA A 25 21.79 2.13 13.38
CA ALA A 25 22.97 2.54 14.14
C ALA A 25 22.63 2.51 15.65
N ALA A 26 23.56 2.00 16.46
CA ALA A 26 23.36 1.71 17.88
C ALA A 26 22.97 2.94 18.75
N ASN A 27 23.10 4.16 18.22
CA ASN A 27 22.79 5.42 18.90
C ASN A 27 21.64 6.21 18.25
N GLU A 28 20.88 5.59 17.34
CA GLU A 28 19.78 6.25 16.63
C GLU A 28 18.41 5.92 17.24
N ARG A 29 17.45 6.84 17.07
CA ARG A 29 16.07 6.65 17.53
C ARG A 29 15.47 5.39 16.89
N ALA A 30 14.84 4.52 17.67
CA ALA A 30 14.20 3.31 17.10
C ALA A 30 12.83 3.60 16.46
N ILE A 31 12.18 4.70 16.87
CA ILE A 31 10.87 5.16 16.39
C ILE A 31 10.93 6.65 16.03
N SER A 32 10.11 7.09 15.08
CA SER A 32 9.92 8.54 14.86
C SER A 32 9.07 9.10 16.01
N PRO A 33 9.39 10.27 16.58
CA PRO A 33 8.49 10.94 17.52
C PRO A 33 7.17 11.38 16.87
N PHE A 34 7.11 11.35 15.54
CA PHE A 34 5.95 11.80 14.76
C PHE A 34 5.09 10.65 14.22
N GLU A 35 5.60 9.41 14.24
CA GLU A 35 4.96 8.23 13.61
C GLU A 35 3.57 7.91 14.17
N PHE A 36 3.35 8.22 15.45
CA PHE A 36 2.07 7.95 16.14
C PHE A 36 1.38 9.23 16.61
N LEU A 37 1.74 10.39 16.05
CA LEU A 37 1.03 11.62 16.35
C LEU A 37 -0.44 11.52 15.90
N PRO A 38 -1.36 12.19 16.62
CA PRO A 38 -2.76 12.24 16.22
C PRO A 38 -2.90 12.74 14.78
N SER A 39 -3.68 12.05 13.95
CA SER A 39 -3.84 12.41 12.54
C SER A 39 -4.28 13.86 12.33
N TRP A 40 -5.13 14.41 13.22
CA TRP A 40 -5.56 15.80 13.12
C TRP A 40 -4.40 16.80 13.15
N PHE A 41 -3.33 16.51 13.90
CA PHE A 41 -2.17 17.39 14.01
C PHE A 41 -1.38 17.42 12.70
N CYS A 42 -1.12 16.24 12.13
CA CYS A 42 -0.38 16.10 10.88
C CYS A 42 -1.16 16.70 9.69
N TYR A 43 -2.49 16.53 9.65
CA TYR A 43 -3.31 16.96 8.52
C TYR A 43 -3.97 18.34 8.67
N ALA A 44 -3.99 18.98 9.85
CA ALA A 44 -4.57 20.32 10.00
C ALA A 44 -3.93 21.35 9.04
N PRO A 45 -2.60 21.42 8.87
CA PRO A 45 -1.98 22.33 7.88
C PRO A 45 -2.41 22.02 6.44
N VAL A 46 -2.59 20.73 6.11
CA VAL A 46 -3.04 20.29 4.79
C VAL A 46 -4.47 20.74 4.53
N VAL A 47 -5.35 20.64 5.53
CA VAL A 47 -6.75 21.11 5.43
C VAL A 47 -6.79 22.62 5.21
N VAL A 48 -6.03 23.39 5.99
CA VAL A 48 -5.94 24.86 5.83
C VAL A 48 -5.45 25.22 4.44
N GLN A 49 -4.36 24.60 3.97
CA GLN A 49 -3.85 24.83 2.62
C GLN A 49 -4.86 24.44 1.55
N SER A 50 -5.57 23.32 1.69
CA SER A 50 -6.57 22.86 0.72
C SER A 50 -7.72 23.86 0.58
N VAL A 51 -8.16 24.48 1.67
CA VAL A 51 -9.13 25.59 1.63
C VAL A 51 -8.56 26.78 0.85
N LEU A 52 -7.33 27.20 1.15
CA LEU A 52 -6.67 28.32 0.46
C LEU A 52 -6.47 28.04 -1.04
N LEU A 53 -6.07 26.83 -1.41
CA LEU A 53 -5.92 26.41 -2.81
C LEU A 53 -7.27 26.37 -3.52
N GLY A 54 -8.32 25.86 -2.86
CA GLY A 54 -9.66 25.87 -3.42
C GLY A 54 -10.21 27.29 -3.64
N LEU A 55 -9.87 28.24 -2.77
CA LEU A 55 -10.18 29.65 -2.97
C LEU A 55 -9.37 30.24 -4.14
N TYR A 56 -8.05 29.97 -4.18
CA TYR A 56 -7.14 30.44 -5.24
C TYR A 56 -7.59 29.96 -6.63
N TYR A 57 -7.89 28.66 -6.78
CA TYR A 57 -8.39 28.09 -8.03
C TYR A 57 -9.90 28.28 -8.25
N ARG A 58 -10.59 28.89 -7.28
CA ARG A 58 -12.05 29.12 -7.28
C ARG A 58 -12.86 27.82 -7.44
N ASP A 59 -12.33 26.69 -6.96
CA ASP A 59 -13.00 25.40 -6.92
C ASP A 59 -12.34 24.47 -5.87
N LEU A 60 -13.08 24.13 -4.81
CA LEU A 60 -12.60 23.20 -3.78
C LEU A 60 -12.60 21.74 -4.25
N ARG A 61 -13.24 21.42 -5.38
CA ARG A 61 -13.46 20.04 -5.85
C ARG A 61 -12.35 19.53 -6.76
N LEU A 62 -11.32 20.33 -7.04
CA LEU A 62 -10.23 19.96 -7.95
C LEU A 62 -9.52 18.63 -7.60
N PRO A 63 -9.30 18.29 -6.32
CA PRO A 63 -8.75 16.98 -5.97
C PRO A 63 -9.57 15.79 -6.50
N LEU A 64 -10.88 15.97 -6.73
CA LEU A 64 -11.80 14.92 -7.19
C LEU A 64 -11.76 14.69 -8.70
N VAL A 65 -10.95 15.45 -9.46
CA VAL A 65 -10.80 15.30 -10.91
C VAL A 65 -9.34 15.13 -11.35
N ALA A 66 -8.40 14.95 -10.42
CA ALA A 66 -7.00 14.76 -10.77
C ALA A 66 -6.76 13.48 -11.59
N ASN A 67 -7.48 12.40 -11.29
CA ASN A 67 -7.50 11.15 -12.04
C ASN A 67 -8.92 10.94 -12.63
N PRO A 68 -9.24 11.46 -13.83
CA PRO A 68 -10.61 11.53 -14.34
C PRO A 68 -11.29 10.17 -14.57
N THR A 69 -10.52 9.11 -14.74
CA THR A 69 -11.02 7.73 -14.95
C THR A 69 -11.22 6.97 -13.65
N ILE A 70 -10.70 7.47 -12.53
CA ILE A 70 -10.86 6.88 -11.21
C ILE A 70 -12.02 7.57 -10.50
N TYR A 71 -12.93 6.79 -9.92
CA TYR A 71 -14.06 7.33 -9.16
C TYR A 71 -13.57 8.29 -8.05
N LEU A 72 -14.08 9.52 -8.07
CA LEU A 72 -13.66 10.61 -7.17
C LEU A 72 -12.13 10.84 -7.14
N SER A 73 -11.44 10.51 -8.23
CA SER A 73 -9.97 10.48 -8.35
C SER A 73 -9.25 9.61 -7.33
N GLY A 74 -9.99 8.77 -6.59
CA GLY A 74 -9.45 7.99 -5.48
C GLY A 74 -9.37 8.75 -4.16
N MET A 75 -10.22 9.76 -3.96
CA MET A 75 -10.30 10.45 -2.68
C MET A 75 -10.99 9.59 -1.60
N VAL A 76 -12.02 8.83 -1.98
CA VAL A 76 -12.83 7.97 -1.10
C VAL A 76 -13.50 6.88 -1.94
N GLY A 77 -13.67 5.67 -1.39
CA GLY A 77 -14.42 4.61 -2.05
C GLY A 77 -13.71 4.03 -3.27
N GLU A 78 -12.40 3.85 -3.15
CA GLU A 78 -11.54 3.29 -4.19
C GLU A 78 -11.85 1.81 -4.40
N SER A 79 -12.52 1.48 -5.51
CA SER A 79 -12.69 0.11 -5.98
C SER A 79 -11.38 -0.41 -6.56
N LYS A 80 -10.79 -1.41 -5.91
CA LYS A 80 -9.57 -2.07 -6.40
C LYS A 80 -9.80 -2.72 -7.76
N HIS A 81 -10.97 -3.33 -7.97
CA HIS A 81 -11.34 -3.89 -9.25
C HIS A 81 -11.37 -2.81 -10.33
N ASP A 82 -12.07 -1.71 -10.09
CA ASP A 82 -12.29 -0.68 -11.12
C ASP A 82 -10.95 -0.04 -11.50
N ILE A 83 -10.10 0.26 -10.51
CA ILE A 83 -8.78 0.84 -10.73
C ILE A 83 -7.88 -0.14 -11.49
N LEU A 84 -7.68 -1.36 -10.99
CA LEU A 84 -6.77 -2.32 -11.63
C LEU A 84 -7.26 -2.76 -13.03
N SER A 85 -8.56 -2.69 -13.30
CA SER A 85 -9.13 -3.00 -14.62
C SER A 85 -8.88 -1.92 -15.67
N LEU A 86 -8.47 -0.70 -15.27
CA LEU A 86 -8.06 0.37 -16.20
C LEU A 86 -6.75 0.05 -16.92
N ALA A 87 -5.90 -0.78 -16.33
CA ALA A 87 -4.66 -1.21 -16.96
C ALA A 87 -4.95 -1.94 -18.27
N GLY A 88 -4.27 -1.56 -19.36
CA GLY A 88 -4.24 -2.32 -20.60
C GLY A 88 -3.26 -3.50 -20.53
N ASP A 89 -3.01 -4.14 -21.66
CA ASP A 89 -2.25 -5.40 -21.72
C ASP A 89 -0.77 -5.25 -21.31
N GLN A 90 -0.18 -4.06 -21.50
CA GLN A 90 1.21 -3.80 -21.10
C GLN A 90 1.29 -3.58 -19.59
N ALA A 91 0.39 -2.75 -19.04
CA ALA A 91 0.34 -2.46 -17.61
C ALA A 91 -0.06 -3.69 -16.79
N ARG A 92 -1.01 -4.51 -17.28
CA ARG A 92 -1.49 -5.74 -16.61
C ARG A 92 -0.38 -6.74 -16.33
N ARG A 93 0.67 -6.82 -17.15
CA ARG A 93 1.82 -7.71 -16.92
C ARG A 93 2.59 -7.39 -15.64
N TRP A 94 2.48 -6.15 -15.17
CA TRP A 94 3.12 -5.71 -13.94
C TRP A 94 2.19 -5.81 -12.74
N ILE A 95 0.88 -6.04 -12.93
CA ILE A 95 -0.09 -6.16 -11.83
C ILE A 95 -0.20 -7.62 -11.42
N SER A 96 -0.25 -7.90 -10.11
CA SER A 96 -0.47 -9.26 -9.65
C SER A 96 -1.82 -9.78 -10.16
N PRO A 97 -1.86 -10.93 -10.87
CA PRO A 97 -3.08 -11.50 -11.40
C PRO A 97 -4.17 -11.66 -10.33
N PHE A 98 -5.42 -11.35 -10.69
CA PHE A 98 -6.53 -11.44 -9.76
C PHE A 98 -7.84 -11.78 -10.45
N ILE A 99 -8.78 -12.32 -9.67
CA ILE A 99 -10.20 -12.37 -10.02
C ILE A 99 -11.01 -11.57 -9.02
N THR A 100 -12.16 -11.06 -9.46
CA THR A 100 -13.11 -10.34 -8.60
C THR A 100 -14.33 -11.19 -8.34
N CYS A 101 -14.65 -11.39 -7.07
CA CYS A 101 -15.75 -12.20 -6.58
C CYS A 101 -16.77 -11.31 -5.86
N MET A 102 -18.02 -11.76 -5.83
CA MET A 102 -19.09 -11.11 -5.07
C MET A 102 -19.74 -12.17 -4.20
N VAL A 103 -19.90 -11.87 -2.91
CA VAL A 103 -20.65 -12.74 -2.00
C VAL A 103 -22.13 -12.54 -2.30
N ASN A 104 -22.85 -13.64 -2.51
CA ASN A 104 -24.27 -13.63 -2.84
C ASN A 104 -25.05 -14.56 -1.89
N ASP A 105 -26.36 -14.67 -2.12
CA ASP A 105 -27.28 -15.45 -1.27
C ASP A 105 -27.29 -16.96 -1.59
N LEU A 106 -26.43 -17.44 -2.51
CA LEU A 106 -26.35 -18.88 -2.82
C LEU A 106 -25.73 -19.66 -1.66
N PRO A 107 -25.97 -20.99 -1.58
CA PRO A 107 -25.28 -21.84 -0.62
C PRO A 107 -23.75 -21.68 -0.72
N LEU A 108 -23.07 -21.63 0.43
CA LEU A 108 -21.61 -21.43 0.51
C LEU A 108 -20.83 -22.42 -0.37
N THR A 109 -21.27 -23.68 -0.41
CA THR A 109 -20.66 -24.74 -1.22
C THR A 109 -20.72 -24.45 -2.71
N GLU A 110 -21.84 -23.89 -3.20
CA GLU A 110 -22.00 -23.50 -4.60
C GLU A 110 -21.13 -22.28 -4.95
N GLN A 111 -21.08 -21.29 -4.04
CA GLN A 111 -20.23 -20.11 -4.21
C GLN A 111 -18.74 -20.50 -4.29
N VAL A 112 -18.27 -21.34 -3.36
CA VAL A 112 -16.89 -21.83 -3.36
C VAL A 112 -16.57 -22.55 -4.67
N LYS A 113 -17.42 -23.48 -5.10
CA LYS A 113 -17.22 -24.23 -6.35
C LYS A 113 -17.16 -23.31 -7.58
N ALA A 114 -18.03 -22.30 -7.64
CA ALA A 114 -18.02 -21.31 -8.72
C ALA A 114 -16.74 -20.47 -8.71
N ILE A 115 -16.24 -20.09 -7.53
CA ILE A 115 -14.97 -19.37 -7.38
C ILE A 115 -13.80 -20.26 -7.81
N GLU A 116 -13.78 -21.53 -7.42
CA GLU A 116 -12.73 -22.48 -7.79
C GLU A 116 -12.63 -22.69 -9.29
N GLN A 117 -13.77 -22.79 -9.98
CA GLN A 117 -13.77 -22.86 -11.44
C GLN A 117 -13.14 -21.60 -12.05
N ARG A 118 -13.48 -20.41 -11.55
CA ARG A 118 -12.90 -19.15 -12.02
C ARG A 118 -11.41 -19.03 -11.70
N LEU A 119 -10.96 -19.57 -10.57
CA LEU A 119 -9.53 -19.65 -10.25
C LEU A 119 -8.80 -20.60 -11.22
N HIS A 120 -9.41 -21.73 -11.55
CA HIS A 120 -8.88 -22.65 -12.55
C HIS A 120 -8.74 -21.97 -13.92
N ASP A 121 -9.81 -21.32 -14.40
CA ASP A 121 -9.84 -20.64 -15.70
C ASP A 121 -8.86 -19.47 -15.79
N ALA A 122 -8.56 -18.81 -14.66
CA ALA A 122 -7.59 -17.72 -14.56
C ALA A 122 -6.16 -18.19 -14.24
N ASP A 123 -5.92 -19.50 -14.17
CA ASP A 123 -4.67 -20.13 -13.74
C ASP A 123 -4.14 -19.65 -12.38
N LEU A 124 -5.04 -19.34 -11.45
CA LEU A 124 -4.71 -18.95 -10.09
C LEU A 124 -4.76 -20.15 -9.15
N ARG A 125 -3.78 -20.24 -8.25
CA ARG A 125 -3.63 -21.32 -7.27
C ARG A 125 -3.34 -20.74 -5.89
N PHE A 126 -3.70 -21.48 -4.85
CA PHE A 126 -3.32 -21.12 -3.48
C PHE A 126 -1.80 -21.18 -3.31
N PRO A 127 -1.21 -20.30 -2.47
CA PRO A 127 -1.88 -19.30 -1.64
C PRO A 127 -2.26 -18.01 -2.39
N LEU A 128 -3.43 -17.45 -2.05
CA LEU A 128 -3.98 -16.22 -2.62
C LEU A 128 -4.20 -15.16 -1.54
N VAL A 129 -4.10 -13.89 -1.90
CA VAL A 129 -4.45 -12.77 -1.02
C VAL A 129 -5.89 -12.36 -1.31
N ALA A 130 -6.78 -12.55 -0.33
CA ALA A 130 -8.14 -12.04 -0.36
C ALA A 130 -8.14 -10.58 0.13
N LYS A 131 -8.79 -9.68 -0.63
CA LYS A 131 -8.88 -8.26 -0.29
C LYS A 131 -10.29 -7.73 -0.54
N PRO A 132 -10.90 -6.97 0.37
CA PRO A 132 -12.14 -6.26 0.04
C PRO A 132 -11.90 -5.30 -1.13
N ASP A 133 -12.87 -5.24 -2.05
CA ASP A 133 -12.78 -4.38 -3.22
C ASP A 133 -12.76 -2.90 -2.81
N LEU A 134 -13.70 -2.50 -1.95
CA LEU A 134 -13.71 -1.23 -1.26
C LEU A 134 -13.07 -1.42 0.12
N GLY A 135 -12.11 -0.59 0.49
CA GLY A 135 -11.50 -0.68 1.81
C GLY A 135 -10.11 -0.05 1.86
N CYS A 136 -9.79 0.55 2.99
CA CYS A 136 -8.55 1.28 3.21
C CYS A 136 -7.69 0.61 4.30
N ARG A 137 -6.38 0.87 4.25
CA ARG A 137 -5.41 0.50 5.31
C ARG A 137 -5.36 -1.01 5.63
N GLY A 138 -5.60 -1.86 4.64
CA GLY A 138 -5.47 -3.31 4.76
C GLY A 138 -6.61 -4.00 5.52
N VAL A 139 -7.68 -3.30 5.90
CA VAL A 139 -8.82 -3.93 6.60
C VAL A 139 -9.42 -5.04 5.74
N GLY A 140 -9.68 -6.19 6.34
CA GLY A 140 -10.26 -7.37 5.67
C GLY A 140 -9.30 -8.15 4.77
N VAL A 141 -8.01 -7.78 4.71
CA VAL A 141 -7.03 -8.51 3.90
C VAL A 141 -6.60 -9.78 4.60
N LYS A 142 -6.66 -10.92 3.89
CA LYS A 142 -6.33 -12.25 4.44
C LYS A 142 -5.49 -13.08 3.47
N LEU A 143 -4.52 -13.84 3.98
CA LEU A 143 -3.82 -14.85 3.19
C LEU A 143 -4.62 -16.16 3.22
N ILE A 144 -5.14 -16.56 2.07
CA ILE A 144 -5.92 -17.78 1.89
C ILE A 144 -5.01 -18.87 1.32
N GLN A 145 -4.74 -19.89 2.14
CA GLN A 145 -3.87 -21.02 1.81
C GLN A 145 -4.63 -22.25 1.31
N SER A 146 -5.95 -22.31 1.53
CA SER A 146 -6.77 -23.46 1.16
C SER A 146 -8.23 -23.10 0.90
N GLN A 147 -8.98 -24.06 0.35
CA GLN A 147 -10.42 -23.96 0.12
C GLN A 147 -11.22 -23.76 1.41
N GLU A 148 -10.79 -24.39 2.51
CA GLU A 148 -11.43 -24.24 3.82
C GLU A 148 -11.29 -22.80 4.32
N GLN A 149 -10.10 -22.21 4.17
CA GLN A 149 -9.87 -20.82 4.54
C GLN A 149 -10.68 -19.85 3.66
N LEU A 150 -10.85 -20.15 2.36
CA LEU A 150 -11.72 -19.39 1.47
C LEU A 150 -13.18 -19.45 1.93
N SER A 151 -13.66 -20.64 2.30
CA SER A 151 -15.02 -20.86 2.80
C SER A 151 -15.29 -20.07 4.07
N GLU A 152 -14.33 -20.05 5.00
CA GLU A 152 -14.44 -19.26 6.23
C GLU A 152 -14.40 -17.74 5.97
N TYR A 153 -13.59 -17.30 5.00
CA TYR A 153 -13.56 -15.90 4.58
C TYR A 153 -14.92 -15.47 4.04
N LEU A 154 -15.52 -16.25 3.13
CA LEU A 154 -16.84 -15.98 2.55
C LEU A 154 -17.94 -15.90 3.62
N ARG A 155 -17.93 -16.81 4.60
CA ARG A 155 -18.93 -16.85 5.69
C ARG A 155 -18.96 -15.55 6.50
N ARG A 156 -17.81 -14.90 6.68
CA ARG A 156 -17.68 -13.66 7.47
C ARG A 156 -17.81 -12.40 6.62
N PHE A 157 -17.81 -12.52 5.30
CA PHE A 157 -17.78 -11.37 4.41
C PHE A 157 -19.20 -10.88 4.10
N PRO A 158 -19.43 -9.56 3.98
CA PRO A 158 -20.78 -9.04 3.76
C PRO A 158 -21.40 -9.53 2.46
N VAL A 159 -22.66 -9.94 2.53
CA VAL A 159 -23.46 -10.27 1.34
C VAL A 159 -23.59 -9.03 0.44
N GLN A 160 -23.58 -9.24 -0.89
CA GLN A 160 -23.55 -8.20 -1.93
C GLN A 160 -22.29 -7.32 -1.95
N ALA A 161 -21.26 -7.66 -1.17
CA ALA A 161 -19.96 -6.99 -1.28
C ALA A 161 -19.00 -7.73 -2.21
N ARG A 162 -18.15 -6.96 -2.89
CA ARG A 162 -17.08 -7.47 -3.77
C ARG A 162 -15.77 -7.64 -3.00
N PHE A 163 -15.01 -8.64 -3.40
CA PHE A 163 -13.63 -8.83 -2.97
C PHE A 163 -12.78 -9.36 -4.13
N LEU A 164 -11.48 -9.21 -4.02
CA LEU A 164 -10.51 -9.73 -4.98
C LEU A 164 -9.80 -10.94 -4.36
N LEU A 165 -9.55 -11.95 -5.19
CA LEU A 165 -8.55 -12.98 -4.93
C LEU A 165 -7.38 -12.73 -5.86
N GLN A 166 -6.27 -12.29 -5.28
CA GLN A 166 -5.07 -11.88 -6.01
C GLN A 166 -3.93 -12.86 -5.73
N GLN A 167 -3.14 -13.18 -6.75
CA GLN A 167 -1.94 -14.00 -6.60
C GLN A 167 -0.99 -13.37 -5.57
N LYS A 168 -0.45 -14.19 -4.67
CA LYS A 168 0.61 -13.74 -3.77
C LYS A 168 1.87 -13.47 -4.60
N ALA A 169 2.34 -12.23 -4.61
CA ALA A 169 3.58 -11.88 -5.31
C ALA A 169 4.77 -12.71 -4.78
N PRO A 170 5.72 -13.12 -5.67
CA PRO A 170 6.80 -14.04 -5.32
C PRO A 170 7.94 -13.38 -4.53
N TYR A 171 7.77 -12.14 -4.07
CA TYR A 171 8.82 -11.35 -3.44
C TYR A 171 8.47 -10.93 -2.01
N SER A 172 9.50 -10.85 -1.17
CA SER A 172 9.37 -10.33 0.19
C SER A 172 9.44 -8.80 0.22
N ALA A 173 10.42 -8.21 -0.49
CA ALA A 173 10.67 -6.77 -0.54
C ALA A 173 9.45 -5.99 -1.03
N GLU A 174 9.10 -4.90 -0.33
CA GLU A 174 7.94 -4.06 -0.64
C GLU A 174 8.29 -2.57 -0.60
N ALA A 175 7.79 -1.82 -1.57
CA ALA A 175 7.91 -0.37 -1.64
C ALA A 175 6.57 0.31 -1.96
N GLY A 176 6.34 1.47 -1.35
CA GLY A 176 5.31 2.43 -1.77
C GLY A 176 5.94 3.50 -2.66
N ILE A 177 5.49 3.65 -3.90
CA ILE A 177 6.04 4.60 -4.88
C ILE A 177 4.96 5.61 -5.25
N PHE A 178 5.20 6.89 -4.95
CA PHE A 178 4.29 7.97 -5.28
C PHE A 178 4.67 8.58 -6.62
N TYR A 179 3.84 8.36 -7.63
CA TYR A 179 4.04 8.83 -8.99
C TYR A 179 3.08 9.98 -9.32
N VAL A 180 3.60 10.96 -10.05
CA VAL A 180 2.86 12.12 -10.53
C VAL A 180 3.24 12.39 -11.99
N ARG A 181 2.25 12.64 -12.83
CA ARG A 181 2.44 13.17 -14.19
C ARG A 181 1.37 14.20 -14.50
N PHE A 182 1.80 15.43 -14.79
CA PHE A 182 0.84 16.46 -15.17
C PHE A 182 0.18 16.11 -16.50
N PRO A 183 -1.09 16.49 -16.70
CA PRO A 183 -1.75 16.25 -17.98
C PRO A 183 -0.94 16.87 -19.13
N GLY A 184 -0.63 16.09 -20.16
CA GLY A 184 0.12 16.54 -21.33
C GLY A 184 1.65 16.51 -21.20
N ASP A 185 2.20 16.26 -20.01
CA ASP A 185 3.63 16.00 -19.87
C ASP A 185 3.97 14.61 -20.42
N ALA A 186 5.08 14.53 -21.15
CA ALA A 186 5.57 13.25 -21.70
C ALA A 186 6.13 12.32 -20.62
N GLN A 187 6.68 12.89 -19.54
CA GLN A 187 7.30 12.15 -18.44
C GLN A 187 6.72 12.56 -17.11
N GLY A 188 6.56 11.59 -16.22
CA GLY A 188 6.19 11.82 -14.84
C GLY A 188 7.38 12.03 -13.93
N GLN A 189 7.11 11.97 -12.63
CA GLN A 189 8.09 12.06 -11.56
C GLN A 189 7.65 11.16 -10.40
N ILE A 190 8.63 10.52 -9.76
CA ILE A 190 8.42 9.86 -8.47
C ILE A 190 8.77 10.88 -7.38
N ILE A 191 7.76 11.32 -6.62
CA ILE A 191 7.95 12.33 -5.57
C ILE A 191 8.22 11.73 -4.19
N SER A 192 8.04 10.41 -4.05
CA SER A 192 8.23 9.67 -2.81
C SER A 192 8.43 8.19 -3.10
N MET A 193 9.43 7.58 -2.47
CA MET A 193 9.58 6.13 -2.37
C MET A 193 9.74 5.77 -0.89
N THR A 194 8.92 4.82 -0.43
CA THR A 194 8.95 4.30 0.93
C THR A 194 9.31 2.83 0.87
N LEU A 195 10.38 2.43 1.53
CA LEU A 195 10.71 1.03 1.74
C LEU A 195 9.98 0.52 2.98
N LYS A 196 9.24 -0.59 2.85
CA LYS A 196 8.45 -1.18 3.92
C LYS A 196 9.09 -2.48 4.37
N TYR A 197 9.67 -2.49 5.57
CA TYR A 197 10.21 -3.70 6.17
C TYR A 197 9.17 -4.31 7.10
N ALA A 198 9.01 -5.63 7.02
CA ALA A 198 8.26 -6.39 8.00
C ALA A 198 9.07 -6.46 9.31
N PRO A 199 8.46 -6.15 10.46
CA PRO A 199 9.14 -6.26 11.74
C PRO A 199 9.43 -7.73 12.03
N SER A 200 10.65 -8.06 12.45
CA SER A 200 11.06 -9.41 12.80
C SER A 200 11.99 -9.42 14.01
N VAL A 201 12.11 -10.58 14.65
CA VAL A 201 13.12 -10.86 15.68
C VAL A 201 13.96 -12.06 15.25
N LEU A 202 15.22 -12.09 15.66
CA LEU A 202 16.12 -13.21 15.45
C LEU A 202 16.15 -14.08 16.70
N GLY A 203 15.87 -15.37 16.56
CA GLY A 203 15.96 -16.34 17.64
C GLY A 203 17.40 -16.55 18.09
N ASP A 204 17.58 -16.67 19.40
CA ASP A 204 18.86 -17.03 20.03
C ASP A 204 18.85 -18.44 20.60
N GLY A 205 17.73 -19.17 20.48
CA GLY A 205 17.55 -20.52 21.00
C GLY A 205 17.39 -20.60 22.52
N VAL A 206 17.28 -19.46 23.22
CA VAL A 206 17.15 -19.40 24.68
C VAL A 206 15.92 -18.60 25.10
N ARG A 207 15.76 -17.39 24.55
CA ARG A 207 14.66 -16.49 24.90
C ARG A 207 13.38 -16.87 24.17
N THR A 208 12.27 -16.67 24.86
CA THR A 208 10.93 -16.76 24.29
C THR A 208 10.67 -15.64 23.28
N LEU A 209 9.69 -15.82 22.39
CA LEU A 209 9.25 -14.79 21.46
C LEU A 209 8.90 -13.49 22.19
N ARG A 210 8.21 -13.57 23.34
CA ARG A 210 7.87 -12.43 24.18
C ARG A 210 9.10 -11.64 24.62
N GLU A 211 10.12 -12.34 25.14
CA GLU A 211 11.37 -11.72 25.59
C GLU A 211 12.15 -11.10 24.44
N LEU A 212 12.20 -11.77 23.28
CA LEU A 212 12.83 -11.23 22.06
C LEU A 212 12.14 -9.95 21.57
N ILE A 213 10.80 -9.90 21.60
CA ILE A 213 10.03 -8.69 21.26
C ILE A 213 10.39 -7.56 22.22
N HIS A 214 10.37 -7.80 23.53
CA HIS A 214 10.69 -6.77 24.53
C HIS A 214 12.14 -6.28 24.47
N ALA A 215 13.08 -7.16 24.17
CA ALA A 215 14.50 -6.82 24.06
C ALA A 215 14.84 -6.06 22.76
N CYS A 216 14.03 -6.18 21.72
CA CYS A 216 14.25 -5.47 20.46
C CYS A 216 14.05 -3.95 20.62
N PRO A 217 15.01 -3.09 20.22
CA PRO A 217 14.95 -1.64 20.45
C PRO A 217 13.67 -0.97 19.94
N ARG A 218 13.20 -1.36 18.74
CA ARG A 218 11.94 -0.88 18.17
C ARG A 218 10.75 -1.72 18.64
N ALA A 219 10.85 -3.05 18.54
CA ALA A 219 9.69 -3.89 18.76
C ALA A 219 9.21 -3.86 20.22
N GLY A 220 10.14 -3.67 21.18
CA GLY A 220 9.81 -3.54 22.60
C GLY A 220 8.99 -2.29 22.91
N GLN A 221 9.29 -1.16 22.26
CA GLN A 221 8.50 0.08 22.39
C GLN A 221 7.10 -0.05 21.79
N LEU A 222 6.94 -0.97 20.82
CA LEU A 222 5.68 -1.23 20.11
C LEU A 222 5.09 -2.60 20.46
N ALA A 223 5.46 -3.19 21.60
CA ALA A 223 5.07 -4.56 21.96
C ALA A 223 3.54 -4.74 22.00
N HIS A 224 2.80 -3.69 22.37
CA HIS A 224 1.35 -3.65 22.36
C HIS A 224 0.73 -3.92 20.97
N LEU A 225 1.48 -3.70 19.88
CA LEU A 225 1.05 -4.07 18.53
C LEU A 225 1.34 -5.55 18.25
N TYR A 226 2.48 -6.09 18.68
CA TYR A 226 2.93 -7.42 18.24
C TYR A 226 2.42 -8.57 19.12
N LEU A 227 2.42 -8.41 20.45
CA LEU A 227 2.05 -9.48 21.37
C LEU A 227 0.64 -10.03 21.12
N PRO A 228 -0.40 -9.20 20.90
CA PRO A 228 -1.75 -9.72 20.67
C PRO A 228 -1.93 -10.56 19.40
N ARG A 229 -0.96 -10.51 18.47
CA ARG A 229 -1.03 -11.24 17.20
C ARG A 229 -0.55 -12.69 17.31
N HIS A 230 0.18 -13.02 18.37
CA HIS A 230 0.85 -14.32 18.51
C HIS A 230 0.57 -14.99 19.86
N PRO A 231 -0.66 -14.98 20.40
CA PRO A 231 -0.94 -15.45 21.77
C PRO A 231 -0.40 -16.86 22.02
N ASP A 232 -0.54 -17.75 21.04
CA ASP A 232 -0.13 -19.16 21.14
C ASP A 232 1.38 -19.39 20.97
N LYS A 233 2.15 -18.36 20.61
CA LYS A 233 3.60 -18.44 20.36
C LYS A 233 4.42 -17.57 21.30
N LEU A 234 3.82 -16.82 22.23
CA LEU A 234 4.56 -15.87 23.05
C LEU A 234 5.63 -16.53 23.92
N ASP A 235 5.36 -17.73 24.41
CA ASP A 235 6.26 -18.47 25.30
C ASP A 235 7.09 -19.52 24.52
N TRP A 236 6.99 -19.54 23.18
CA TRP A 236 7.82 -20.37 22.32
C TRP A 236 9.23 -19.80 22.21
N VAL A 237 10.24 -20.65 22.41
CA VAL A 237 11.65 -20.31 22.20
C VAL A 237 11.97 -20.39 20.71
N VAL A 238 12.25 -19.25 20.10
CA VAL A 238 12.57 -19.17 18.67
C VAL A 238 13.96 -19.79 18.45
N PRO A 239 14.10 -20.78 17.54
CA PRO A 239 15.38 -21.44 17.30
C PRO A 239 16.49 -20.47 16.93
N ALA A 240 17.72 -20.81 17.33
CA ALA A 240 18.87 -19.96 17.10
C ALA A 240 19.05 -19.67 15.60
N LYS A 241 19.20 -18.38 15.26
CA LYS A 241 19.38 -17.84 13.89
C LYS A 241 18.14 -17.87 13.00
N GLU A 242 16.99 -18.35 13.48
CA GLU A 242 15.73 -18.24 12.75
C GLU A 242 15.11 -16.85 12.91
N GLU A 243 14.58 -16.27 11.83
CA GLU A 243 13.83 -15.02 11.90
C GLU A 243 12.35 -15.30 12.02
N PHE A 244 11.72 -14.68 13.01
CA PHE A 244 10.28 -14.71 13.18
C PHE A 244 9.67 -13.36 12.80
N GLN A 245 8.80 -13.34 11.80
CA GLN A 245 8.07 -12.15 11.36
C GLN A 245 6.93 -11.82 12.35
N LEU A 246 6.94 -10.61 12.88
CA LEU A 246 6.00 -10.14 13.91
C LEU A 246 4.66 -9.63 13.35
N ALA A 247 4.63 -9.16 12.10
CA ALA A 247 3.40 -8.67 11.46
C ALA A 247 3.42 -8.88 9.95
N PHE A 248 2.29 -9.29 9.37
CA PHE A 248 2.10 -9.42 7.93
C PHE A 248 1.72 -8.08 7.28
N ALA A 249 0.82 -7.32 7.91
CA ALA A 249 0.32 -6.05 7.37
C ALA A 249 1.41 -4.95 7.19
N GLY A 250 1.51 -4.41 5.98
CA GLY A 250 2.49 -3.37 5.59
C GLY A 250 2.14 -1.92 5.97
N SER A 251 1.44 -1.68 7.10
CA SER A 251 1.11 -0.32 7.57
C SER A 251 2.00 0.11 8.74
N HIS A 252 2.54 1.34 8.71
CA HIS A 252 3.35 1.90 9.81
C HIS A 252 2.58 1.89 11.13
N SER A 253 1.30 2.31 11.10
CA SER A 253 0.43 2.36 12.28
C SER A 253 0.12 0.98 12.88
N ARG A 254 0.49 -0.10 12.17
CA ARG A 254 0.31 -1.50 12.59
C ARG A 254 1.63 -2.19 12.91
N GLY A 255 2.76 -1.48 12.85
CA GLY A 255 4.09 -1.97 13.23
C GLY A 255 5.08 -2.15 12.07
N SER A 256 4.66 -1.98 10.81
CA SER A 256 5.61 -2.02 9.69
C SER A 256 6.65 -0.90 9.83
N ILE A 257 7.89 -1.18 9.41
CA ILE A 257 9.00 -0.24 9.53
C ILE A 257 9.15 0.48 8.20
N PHE A 258 8.85 1.77 8.17
CA PHE A 258 9.02 2.59 6.97
C PHE A 258 10.41 3.25 6.95
N ARG A 259 11.04 3.24 5.78
CA ARG A 259 12.28 3.96 5.51
C ARG A 259 12.17 4.80 4.25
N ASN A 260 12.83 5.94 4.26
CA ASN A 260 12.92 6.83 3.12
C ASN A 260 13.78 6.19 2.03
N GLY A 261 13.11 5.80 0.95
CA GLY A 261 13.69 5.15 -0.21
C GLY A 261 14.04 6.14 -1.33
N ASN A 262 13.89 7.46 -1.14
CA ASN A 262 14.03 8.44 -2.23
C ASN A 262 15.38 8.37 -2.95
N ARG A 263 16.45 7.95 -2.25
CA ARG A 263 17.78 7.72 -2.85
C ARG A 263 17.85 6.61 -3.91
N TYR A 264 16.84 5.73 -3.96
CA TYR A 264 16.72 4.63 -4.92
C TYR A 264 15.80 4.98 -6.10
N ILE A 265 15.33 6.23 -6.19
CA ILE A 265 14.60 6.71 -7.36
C ILE A 265 15.62 6.97 -8.48
N THR A 266 15.40 6.37 -9.63
CA THR A 266 16.27 6.52 -10.81
C THR A 266 15.45 6.94 -12.03
N PRO A 267 16.09 7.51 -13.07
CA PRO A 267 15.42 7.77 -14.35
C PRO A 267 14.82 6.52 -14.99
N ALA A 268 15.49 5.36 -14.90
CA ALA A 268 15.01 4.10 -15.48
C ALA A 268 13.71 3.62 -14.83
N LEU A 269 13.59 3.76 -13.51
CA LEU A 269 12.34 3.45 -12.82
C LEU A 269 11.22 4.44 -13.21
N VAL A 270 11.51 5.73 -13.35
CA VAL A 270 10.54 6.73 -13.81
C VAL A 270 10.04 6.39 -15.22
N GLU A 271 10.95 6.13 -16.16
CA GLU A 271 10.63 5.74 -17.53
C GLU A 271 9.78 4.46 -17.59
N LYS A 272 10.09 3.48 -16.72
CA LYS A 272 9.26 2.27 -16.61
C LYS A 272 7.84 2.59 -16.16
N LEU A 273 7.68 3.45 -15.14
CA LEU A 273 6.36 3.83 -14.67
C LEU A 273 5.61 4.68 -15.70
N ASP A 274 6.30 5.55 -16.45
CA ASP A 274 5.71 6.29 -17.57
C ASP A 274 5.11 5.31 -18.58
N ALA A 275 5.87 4.30 -19.01
CA ALA A 275 5.41 3.28 -19.95
C ALA A 275 4.23 2.45 -19.42
N ILE A 276 4.19 2.17 -18.11
CA ILE A 276 3.05 1.47 -17.47
C ILE A 276 1.82 2.39 -17.44
N PHE A 277 1.97 3.65 -17.07
CA PHE A 277 0.84 4.58 -16.94
C PHE A 277 0.38 5.20 -18.26
N ASP A 278 1.16 5.07 -19.34
CA ASP A 278 0.67 5.28 -20.70
C ASP A 278 -0.44 4.29 -21.06
N ASP A 279 -0.34 3.07 -20.55
CA ASP A 279 -1.35 2.01 -20.71
C ASP A 279 -2.32 1.95 -19.53
N PHE A 280 -2.49 3.07 -18.82
CA PHE A 280 -3.41 3.22 -17.69
C PHE A 280 -4.16 4.55 -17.82
N PRO A 281 -5.24 4.60 -18.63
CA PRO A 281 -5.86 5.85 -19.03
C PRO A 281 -6.30 6.71 -17.85
N GLY A 282 -5.96 7.99 -17.89
CA GLY A 282 -6.42 8.99 -16.91
C GLY A 282 -5.78 8.91 -15.53
N PHE A 283 -4.68 8.17 -15.35
CA PHE A 283 -3.90 8.22 -14.12
C PHE A 283 -2.81 9.31 -14.18
N HIS A 284 -2.82 10.20 -13.19
CA HIS A 284 -1.91 11.34 -13.09
C HIS A 284 -1.27 11.49 -11.71
N TYR A 285 -1.89 10.94 -10.67
CA TYR A 285 -1.49 11.22 -9.30
C TYR A 285 -1.87 10.06 -8.38
N GLY A 286 -0.89 9.47 -7.70
CA GLY A 286 -1.19 8.43 -6.72
C GLY A 286 0.00 7.64 -6.23
N ARG A 287 -0.27 6.66 -5.35
CA ARG A 287 0.74 5.76 -4.81
C ARG A 287 0.49 4.33 -5.29
N LEU A 288 1.54 3.75 -5.83
CA LEU A 288 1.68 2.32 -6.11
C LEU A 288 2.23 1.61 -4.88
N ASP A 289 1.66 0.47 -4.52
CA ASP A 289 2.32 -0.46 -3.60
C ASP A 289 2.83 -1.65 -4.42
N VAL A 290 4.16 -1.83 -4.45
CA VAL A 290 4.84 -2.82 -5.29
C VAL A 290 5.67 -3.78 -4.44
N LYS A 291 5.73 -5.04 -4.87
CA LYS A 291 6.70 -6.03 -4.38
C LYS A 291 7.77 -6.28 -5.43
N PHE A 292 9.02 -6.46 -5.04
CA PHE A 292 10.14 -6.52 -5.98
C PHE A 292 11.21 -7.51 -5.57
N SER A 293 11.97 -8.03 -6.53
CA SER A 293 13.00 -9.05 -6.28
C SER A 293 14.14 -8.55 -5.39
N HIS A 294 14.78 -7.44 -5.78
CA HIS A 294 15.79 -6.73 -5.01
C HIS A 294 15.89 -5.27 -5.44
N ILE A 295 16.47 -4.41 -4.60
CA ILE A 295 16.43 -2.95 -4.83
C ILE A 295 17.06 -2.53 -6.16
N ASP A 296 18.16 -3.16 -6.59
CA ASP A 296 18.81 -2.79 -7.84
C ASP A 296 17.93 -3.11 -9.06
N ALA A 297 17.12 -4.18 -9.02
CA ALA A 297 16.15 -4.47 -10.07
C ALA A 297 15.03 -3.42 -10.09
N LEU A 298 14.48 -3.05 -8.92
CA LEU A 298 13.50 -1.98 -8.85
C LEU A 298 14.06 -0.66 -9.41
N MET A 299 15.30 -0.32 -9.06
CA MET A 299 16.00 0.85 -9.60
C MET A 299 16.20 0.80 -11.12
N ARG A 300 16.16 -0.37 -11.76
CA ARG A 300 16.17 -0.47 -13.24
C ARG A 300 14.77 -0.49 -13.85
N GLY A 301 13.72 -0.51 -13.03
CA GLY A 301 12.35 -0.72 -13.49
C GLY A 301 12.07 -2.18 -13.85
N ASP A 302 12.77 -3.13 -13.24
CA ASP A 302 12.66 -4.55 -13.54
C ASP A 302 12.17 -5.36 -12.34
N ALA A 303 11.62 -6.56 -12.63
CA ALA A 303 11.32 -7.60 -11.64
C ALA A 303 10.58 -7.11 -10.38
N PHE A 304 9.51 -6.35 -10.61
CA PHE A 304 8.54 -5.95 -9.59
C PHE A 304 7.11 -6.27 -10.03
N THR A 305 6.20 -6.27 -9.07
CA THR A 305 4.78 -6.54 -9.24
C THR A 305 3.99 -5.50 -8.44
N ILE A 306 3.10 -4.79 -9.13
CA ILE A 306 2.12 -3.86 -8.57
C ILE A 306 1.03 -4.67 -7.88
N LEU A 307 0.85 -4.41 -6.59
CA LEU A 307 -0.21 -5.00 -5.79
C LEU A 307 -1.45 -4.11 -5.76
N GLU A 308 -1.21 -2.80 -5.62
CA GLU A 308 -2.26 -1.79 -5.44
C GLU A 308 -1.87 -0.49 -6.14
N VAL A 309 -2.87 0.19 -6.68
CA VAL A 309 -2.77 1.54 -7.24
C VAL A 309 -3.80 2.39 -6.49
N ASN A 310 -3.32 3.38 -5.76
CA ASN A 310 -4.13 4.29 -4.97
C ASN A 310 -4.11 5.68 -5.63
N GLY A 311 -5.20 6.43 -5.54
CA GLY A 311 -5.39 7.73 -6.17
C GLY A 311 -5.16 8.90 -5.22
N ALA A 312 -6.05 9.89 -5.26
CA ALA A 312 -5.89 11.22 -4.66
C ALA A 312 -5.72 11.22 -3.13
N SER A 313 -6.26 10.22 -2.43
CA SER A 313 -6.13 10.08 -0.97
C SER A 313 -4.80 9.48 -0.51
N SER A 314 -3.97 9.02 -1.45
CA SER A 314 -2.66 8.46 -1.16
C SER A 314 -1.78 9.44 -0.38
N GLU A 315 -0.84 8.92 0.40
CA GLU A 315 0.15 9.71 1.12
C GLU A 315 1.58 9.38 0.67
N ALA A 316 2.44 10.39 0.61
CA ALA A 316 3.88 10.22 0.49
C ALA A 316 4.48 9.66 1.80
N THR A 317 4.40 8.34 1.98
CA THR A 317 4.65 7.68 3.27
C THR A 317 6.11 7.63 3.73
N HIS A 318 7.08 8.11 2.93
CA HIS A 318 8.49 8.16 3.34
C HIS A 318 8.69 9.09 4.54
N ILE A 319 7.76 10.03 4.75
CA ILE A 319 7.74 10.94 5.88
C ILE A 319 7.68 10.22 7.25
N TRP A 320 7.24 8.96 7.27
CA TRP A 320 7.20 8.14 8.49
C TRP A 320 8.51 7.43 8.80
N ASP A 321 9.58 7.69 8.04
CA ASP A 321 10.92 7.34 8.48
C ASP A 321 11.23 8.02 9.83
N ARG A 322 11.89 7.28 10.72
CA ARG A 322 12.41 7.75 12.01
C ARG A 322 13.36 8.95 11.90
N GLU A 323 14.02 9.12 10.76
CA GLU A 323 14.96 10.21 10.50
C GLU A 323 14.27 11.49 9.96
N THR A 324 13.02 11.38 9.49
CA THR A 324 12.30 12.52 8.93
C THR A 324 12.00 13.56 10.01
N ARG A 325 12.33 14.82 9.72
CA ARG A 325 12.06 15.96 10.62
C ARG A 325 10.66 16.50 10.39
N LEU A 326 10.02 17.05 11.42
CA LEU A 326 8.65 17.58 11.34
C LEU A 326 8.45 18.61 10.21
N GLY A 327 9.41 19.50 9.99
CA GLY A 327 9.34 20.48 8.90
C GLY A 327 9.33 19.83 7.52
N GLU A 328 10.03 18.71 7.34
CA GLU A 328 10.04 17.93 6.11
C GLU A 328 8.70 17.20 5.91
N ILE A 329 8.13 16.62 6.98
CA ILE A 329 6.78 16.02 6.96
C ILE A 329 5.77 17.02 6.40
N PHE A 330 5.69 18.22 6.98
CA PHE A 330 4.76 19.25 6.52
C PHE A 330 5.08 19.74 5.10
N THR A 331 6.36 19.99 4.79
CA THR A 331 6.76 20.43 3.45
C THR A 331 6.35 19.43 2.38
N THR A 332 6.53 18.13 2.64
CA THR A 332 6.15 17.04 1.74
C THR A 332 4.63 16.98 1.57
N LEU A 333 3.85 16.95 2.67
CA LEU A 333 2.39 16.89 2.61
C LEU A 333 1.79 18.11 1.90
N LEU A 334 2.30 19.30 2.19
CA LEU A 334 1.87 20.55 1.55
C LEU A 334 2.32 20.65 0.08
N LYS A 335 3.47 20.06 -0.30
CA LYS A 335 3.86 19.96 -1.72
C LYS A 335 2.93 19.01 -2.47
N GLN A 336 2.65 17.87 -1.86
CA GLN A 336 1.79 16.84 -2.40
C GLN A 336 0.38 17.41 -2.75
N TYR A 337 -0.26 18.13 -1.84
CA TYR A 337 -1.59 18.71 -2.11
C TYR A 337 -1.56 19.87 -3.11
N ARG A 338 -0.50 20.69 -3.14
CA ARG A 338 -0.33 21.71 -4.20
C ARG A 338 -0.31 21.08 -5.60
N ILE A 339 0.41 19.97 -5.76
CA ILE A 339 0.45 19.20 -7.01
C ILE A 339 -0.94 18.67 -7.35
N LEU A 340 -1.63 18.06 -6.38
CA LEU A 340 -2.98 17.51 -6.56
C LEU A 340 -3.97 18.56 -7.09
N TYR A 341 -4.00 19.75 -6.48
CA TYR A 341 -4.84 20.86 -6.94
C TYR A 341 -4.44 21.37 -8.33
N ALA A 342 -3.13 21.46 -8.61
CA ALA A 342 -2.64 21.93 -9.91
C ALA A 342 -3.03 20.97 -11.05
N ILE A 343 -2.90 19.66 -10.83
CA ILE A 343 -3.36 18.63 -11.79
C ILE A 343 -4.88 18.72 -11.96
N GLY A 344 -5.64 18.80 -10.87
CA GLY A 344 -7.10 18.94 -10.94
C GLY A 344 -7.54 20.20 -11.71
N ALA A 345 -6.84 21.32 -11.54
CA ALA A 345 -7.09 22.55 -12.29
C ALA A 345 -6.83 22.36 -13.80
N GLU A 346 -5.75 21.67 -14.16
CA GLU A 346 -5.42 21.37 -15.56
C GLU A 346 -6.44 20.42 -16.20
N GLN A 347 -6.87 19.38 -15.49
CA GLN A 347 -7.94 18.48 -15.97
C GLN A 347 -9.26 19.23 -16.16
N LYS A 348 -9.58 20.16 -15.26
CA LYS A 348 -10.75 21.02 -15.41
C LYS A 348 -10.66 21.92 -16.65
N LYS A 349 -9.49 22.50 -16.94
CA LYS A 349 -9.26 23.28 -18.17
C LYS A 349 -9.44 22.42 -19.43
N ARG A 350 -9.10 21.14 -19.36
CA ARG A 350 -9.29 20.14 -20.43
C ARG A 350 -10.75 19.66 -20.58
N GLY A 351 -11.67 20.21 -19.78
CA GLY A 351 -13.11 19.95 -19.90
C GLY A 351 -13.66 18.90 -18.93
N HIS A 352 -12.81 18.26 -18.11
CA HIS A 352 -13.30 17.35 -17.08
C HIS A 352 -14.04 18.12 -15.98
N LYS A 353 -15.22 17.61 -15.59
CA LYS A 353 -16.06 18.27 -14.57
C LYS A 353 -15.78 17.67 -13.20
N PRO A 354 -15.34 18.47 -12.20
CA PRO A 354 -15.18 17.98 -10.85
C PRO A 354 -16.49 17.42 -10.27
N PRO A 355 -16.47 16.20 -9.71
CA PRO A 355 -17.60 15.64 -8.98
C PRO A 355 -18.11 16.56 -7.86
N SER A 356 -19.38 16.43 -7.51
CA SER A 356 -19.97 17.23 -6.42
C SER A 356 -19.46 16.79 -5.04
N LEU A 357 -19.38 17.72 -4.09
CA LEU A 357 -19.07 17.39 -2.69
C LEU A 357 -20.11 16.44 -2.06
N ARG A 358 -21.36 16.45 -2.55
CA ARG A 358 -22.40 15.50 -2.14
C ARG A 358 -22.05 14.06 -2.54
N ALA A 359 -21.44 13.87 -3.72
CA ALA A 359 -20.97 12.55 -4.15
C ALA A 359 -19.84 12.05 -3.23
N LEU A 360 -18.90 12.92 -2.89
CA LEU A 360 -17.83 12.61 -1.92
C LEU A 360 -18.39 12.19 -0.55
N LEU A 361 -19.33 12.96 0.01
CA LEU A 361 -19.95 12.64 1.29
C LEU A 361 -20.74 11.33 1.27
N ARG A 362 -21.42 11.03 0.15
CA ARG A 362 -22.15 9.76 -0.03
C ARG A 362 -21.18 8.58 -0.04
N ALA A 363 -20.13 8.65 -0.85
CA ALA A 363 -19.10 7.61 -0.93
C ALA A 363 -18.45 7.34 0.44
N TRP A 364 -18.15 8.41 1.19
CA TRP A 364 -17.56 8.29 2.53
C TRP A 364 -18.47 7.57 3.53
N ARG A 365 -19.77 7.86 3.51
CA ARG A 365 -20.73 7.16 4.39
C ARG A 365 -20.83 5.68 4.03
N GLN A 366 -20.88 5.35 2.73
CA GLN A 366 -20.97 3.97 2.25
C GLN A 366 -19.72 3.16 2.63
N GLU A 367 -18.52 3.71 2.40
CA GLU A 367 -17.27 3.06 2.78
C GLU A 367 -17.19 2.81 4.29
N LYS A 368 -17.56 3.82 5.11
CA LYS A 368 -17.56 3.69 6.57
C LYS A 368 -18.50 2.60 7.07
N GLN A 369 -19.68 2.43 6.45
CA GLN A 369 -20.62 1.37 6.78
C GLN A 369 -20.09 -0.02 6.40
N LEU A 370 -19.46 -0.16 5.23
CA LEU A 370 -18.91 -1.43 4.77
C LEU A 370 -17.74 -1.91 5.64
N ILE A 371 -16.80 -1.02 5.99
CA ILE A 371 -15.59 -1.36 6.76
C ILE A 371 -15.92 -1.99 8.11
N GLN A 372 -17.05 -1.63 8.73
CA GLN A 372 -17.48 -2.19 10.02
C GLN A 372 -17.82 -3.69 9.96
N HIS A 373 -18.03 -4.23 8.76
CA HIS A 373 -18.49 -5.60 8.55
C HIS A 373 -17.42 -6.49 7.89
N TYR A 374 -16.21 -5.97 7.68
CA TYR A 374 -15.11 -6.76 7.11
C TYR A 374 -14.45 -7.67 8.16
N PRO A 375 -13.91 -8.83 7.74
CA PRO A 375 -13.19 -9.73 8.64
C PRO A 375 -11.93 -9.06 9.21
N GLU A 376 -11.40 -9.65 10.29
CA GLU A 376 -10.11 -9.24 10.85
C GLU A 376 -8.99 -9.43 9.82
N THR A 377 -7.97 -8.57 9.92
CA THR A 377 -6.79 -8.56 9.05
C THR A 377 -5.69 -9.41 9.65
N ASP A 378 -5.00 -10.19 8.81
CA ASP A 378 -3.82 -10.98 9.21
C ASP A 378 -2.59 -10.12 9.54
#